data_AF-A0A1R1X8Z9-F1
#
_entry.id   AF-A0A1R1X8Z9-F1
#
_cell.length_a   1.000
_cell.length_b   1.000
_cell.length_c   1.000
_cell.angle_alpha   90.00
_cell.angle_beta   90.00
_cell.angle_gamma   90.00
#
_symmetry.space_group_name_H-M   'P 1'
#
loop_
_entity.id
_entity.type
_entity.pdbx_description
1 polymer ?
#
loop_
_entity_poly.entity_id
_entity_poly.type
_entity_poly.pdbx_seq_one_letter_code
_entity_poly.pdbx_strand_id
1 'polypeptide(L)'
;VTTAMLQSALIKRAIDDVLRAVNLQSNKQALTQLVSSGAISQDLQHQFNSAEAELESEMLSVRHEADELMSRMGDWIFQVAAEVLGNCRQRELREEILKLEIENLNCIANLPAGSKIGADYKQINLIKDNIRDSIVQELIDNEKPTDNSSKKQKPKQKSKN
;
A
#
# COMPACT_ATOMS: atom_id res chain seq x y z
N VAL A 1 -28.48 6.64 3.10
CA VAL A 1 -27.20 5.90 2.96
C VAL A 1 -27.09 5.47 1.52
N THR A 2 -25.98 5.76 0.83
CA THR A 2 -25.79 5.32 -0.56
C THR A 2 -25.17 3.92 -0.58
N THR A 3 -25.40 3.17 -1.65
CA THR A 3 -24.79 1.83 -1.84
C THR A 3 -23.26 1.89 -1.80
N ALA A 4 -22.66 2.94 -2.36
CA ALA A 4 -21.23 3.20 -2.29
C ALA A 4 -20.71 3.42 -0.85
N MET A 5 -21.51 4.03 0.03
CA MET A 5 -21.16 4.17 1.45
C MET A 5 -21.18 2.83 2.19
N LEU A 6 -22.12 1.93 1.86
CA LEU A 6 -22.16 0.59 2.45
C LEU A 6 -20.96 -0.25 2.00
N GLN A 7 -20.64 -0.20 0.71
CA GLN A 7 -19.47 -0.88 0.15
C GLN A 7 -18.17 -0.38 0.78
N SER A 8 -18.00 0.94 0.93
CA SER A 8 -16.79 1.49 1.55
C SER A 8 -16.69 1.16 3.03
N ALA A 9 -17.82 1.15 3.76
CA ALA A 9 -17.86 0.72 5.16
C ALA A 9 -17.48 -0.76 5.31
N LEU A 10 -17.99 -1.64 4.44
CA LEU A 10 -17.66 -3.06 4.48
C LEU A 10 -16.18 -3.31 4.15
N ILE A 11 -15.61 -2.59 3.16
CA ILE A 11 -14.18 -2.65 2.86
C ILE A 11 -13.34 -2.19 4.06
N LYS A 12 -13.77 -1.15 4.79
CA LYS A 12 -13.08 -0.72 6.00
C LYS A 12 -13.06 -1.80 7.09
N ARG A 13 -14.20 -2.45 7.32
CA ARG A 13 -14.27 -3.60 8.23
C ARG A 13 -13.33 -4.72 7.79
N ALA A 14 -13.34 -5.09 6.50
CA ALA A 14 -12.47 -6.12 5.97
C ALA A 14 -10.96 -5.79 6.12
N ILE A 15 -10.59 -4.51 6.02
CA ILE A 15 -9.21 -4.04 6.29
C ILE A 15 -8.83 -4.29 7.75
N ASP A 16 -9.72 -3.95 8.68
CA ASP A 16 -9.49 -4.16 10.11
C ASP A 16 -9.39 -5.64 10.46
N ASP A 17 -10.21 -6.49 9.84
CA ASP A 17 -10.18 -7.95 10.03
C ASP A 17 -8.87 -8.57 9.51
N VAL A 18 -8.40 -8.16 8.33
CA VAL A 18 -7.12 -8.59 7.76
C VAL A 18 -5.95 -8.17 8.65
N LEU A 19 -5.95 -6.92 9.13
CA LEU A 19 -4.93 -6.44 10.06
C LEU A 19 -4.92 -7.30 11.34
N ARG A 20 -6.11 -7.59 11.89
CA ARG A 20 -6.26 -8.41 13.09
C ARG A 20 -5.76 -9.84 12.87
N ALA A 21 -6.07 -10.44 11.71
CA ALA A 21 -5.63 -11.78 11.34
C ALA A 21 -4.10 -11.88 11.23
N VAL A 22 -3.47 -10.91 10.55
CA VAL A 22 -2.00 -10.85 10.42
C VAL A 22 -1.34 -10.73 11.81
N ASN A 23 -1.88 -9.87 12.67
CA ASN A 23 -1.36 -9.71 14.03
C ASN A 23 -1.56 -10.96 14.89
N LEU A 24 -2.71 -11.63 14.77
CA LEU A 24 -2.98 -12.84 15.54
C LEU A 24 -2.05 -13.98 15.12
N GLN A 25 -1.80 -14.13 13.82
CA GLN A 25 -0.88 -15.13 13.28
C GLN A 25 0.57 -14.89 13.74
N SER A 26 1.05 -13.64 13.69
CA SER A 26 2.41 -13.31 14.14
C SER A 26 2.58 -13.51 15.65
N ASN A 27 1.60 -13.06 16.44
CA ASN A 27 1.60 -13.22 17.89
C ASN A 27 1.53 -14.70 18.31
N LYS A 28 0.74 -15.52 17.62
CA LYS A 28 0.63 -16.96 17.90
C LYS A 28 1.96 -17.69 17.71
N GLN A 29 2.73 -17.35 16.67
CA GLN A 29 4.05 -17.93 16.44
C GLN A 29 5.03 -17.59 17.57
N ALA A 30 5.07 -16.33 18.00
CA ALA A 30 5.89 -15.90 19.13
C ALA A 30 5.44 -16.55 20.45
N LEU A 31 4.12 -16.64 20.68
CA LEU A 31 3.55 -17.26 21.87
C LEU A 31 3.89 -18.75 21.96
N THR A 32 3.84 -19.48 20.85
CA THR A 32 4.14 -20.93 20.83
C THR A 32 5.56 -21.20 21.32
N GLN A 33 6.50 -20.31 21.00
CA GLN A 33 7.88 -20.39 21.51
C GLN A 33 7.94 -20.16 23.03
N LEU A 34 7.20 -19.17 23.53
CA LEU A 34 7.17 -18.84 24.97
C LEU A 34 6.44 -19.88 25.83
N VAL A 35 5.44 -20.56 25.26
CA VAL A 35 4.78 -21.69 25.94
C VAL A 35 5.72 -22.89 26.02
N SER A 36 6.46 -23.17 24.94
CA SER A 36 7.44 -24.27 24.93
C SER A 36 8.59 -24.09 25.92
N SER A 37 8.95 -22.84 26.24
CA SER A 37 9.96 -22.53 27.26
C SER A 37 9.41 -22.56 28.69
N GLY A 38 8.09 -22.74 28.87
CA GLY A 38 7.43 -22.76 30.17
C GLY A 38 7.26 -21.38 30.81
N ALA A 39 7.56 -20.29 30.09
CA ALA A 39 7.42 -18.93 30.60
C ALA A 39 5.96 -18.46 30.70
N ILE A 40 5.04 -19.11 29.97
CA ILE A 40 3.62 -18.76 29.86
C ILE A 40 2.76 -20.02 29.93
N SER A 41 1.55 -19.90 30.48
CA SER A 41 0.57 -21.00 30.55
C SER A 41 0.06 -21.43 29.16
N GLN A 42 -0.21 -22.73 29.04
CA GLN A 42 -0.87 -23.34 27.87
C GLN A 42 -2.30 -22.84 27.67
N ASP A 43 -2.98 -22.38 28.74
CA ASP A 43 -4.33 -21.82 28.65
C ASP A 43 -4.39 -20.58 27.75
N LEU A 44 -3.32 -19.77 27.72
CA LEU A 44 -3.26 -18.60 26.86
C LEU A 44 -3.23 -19.02 25.37
N GLN A 45 -2.54 -20.12 25.06
CA GLN A 45 -2.51 -20.66 23.71
C GLN A 45 -3.91 -21.12 23.27
N HIS A 46 -4.69 -21.71 24.16
CA HIS A 46 -6.08 -22.07 23.90
C HIS A 46 -6.97 -20.84 23.65
N GLN A 47 -6.79 -19.77 24.43
CA GLN A 47 -7.51 -18.51 24.21
C GLN A 47 -7.19 -17.89 22.85
N PHE A 48 -5.91 -17.89 22.43
CA PHE A 48 -5.52 -17.41 21.11
C PHE A 48 -6.15 -18.23 19.97
N ASN A 49 -6.17 -19.57 20.10
CA ASN A 49 -6.85 -20.42 19.11
C ASN A 49 -8.35 -20.14 19.05
N SER A 50 -8.99 -19.89 20.19
CA SER A 50 -10.42 -19.53 20.23
C SER A 50 -10.68 -18.18 19.56
N ALA A 51 -9.84 -17.18 19.83
CA ALA A 51 -9.94 -15.86 19.21
C ALA A 51 -9.71 -15.92 17.68
N GLU A 52 -8.86 -16.82 17.21
CA GLU A 52 -8.62 -17.04 15.78
C GLU A 52 -9.86 -17.63 15.10
N ALA A 53 -10.47 -18.66 15.70
CA ALA A 53 -11.70 -19.24 15.19
C ALA A 53 -12.87 -18.24 15.17
N GLU A 54 -12.97 -17.37 16.18
CA GLU A 54 -13.97 -16.29 16.22
C GLU A 54 -13.75 -15.29 15.09
N LEU A 55 -12.51 -14.88 14.85
CA LEU A 55 -12.16 -13.97 13.75
C LEU A 55 -12.41 -14.60 12.38
N GLU A 56 -12.08 -15.88 12.19
CA GLU A 56 -12.40 -16.60 10.95
C GLU A 56 -13.91 -16.64 10.68
N SER A 57 -14.72 -16.88 11.72
CA SER A 57 -16.17 -16.83 11.61
C SER A 57 -16.68 -15.43 11.25
N GLU A 58 -16.09 -14.38 11.84
CA GLU A 58 -16.42 -13.00 11.49
C GLU A 58 -16.07 -12.68 10.02
N MET A 59 -14.88 -13.08 9.56
CA MET A 59 -14.44 -12.89 8.17
C MET A 59 -15.34 -13.64 7.18
N LEU A 60 -15.80 -14.84 7.54
CA LEU A 60 -16.80 -15.55 6.74
C LEU A 60 -18.12 -14.77 6.67
N SER A 61 -18.60 -14.21 7.78
CA SER A 61 -19.80 -13.36 7.77
C SER A 61 -19.64 -12.15 6.85
N VAL A 62 -18.47 -11.49 6.88
CA VAL A 62 -18.15 -10.35 6.00
C VAL A 62 -18.12 -10.77 4.52
N ARG A 63 -17.62 -11.97 4.21
CA ARG A 63 -17.67 -12.52 2.86
C ARG A 63 -19.10 -12.68 2.34
N HIS A 64 -19.98 -13.25 3.17
CA HIS A 64 -21.39 -13.44 2.80
C HIS A 64 -22.10 -12.09 2.61
N GLU A 65 -21.87 -11.13 3.53
CA GLU A 65 -22.40 -9.76 3.42
C GLU A 65 -21.91 -9.07 2.13
N ALA A 66 -20.66 -9.32 1.75
CA ALA A 66 -20.10 -8.79 0.51
C ALA A 66 -20.81 -9.37 -0.73
N ASP A 67 -21.04 -10.68 -0.77
CA ASP A 67 -21.74 -11.33 -1.89
C ASP A 67 -23.21 -10.89 -2.00
N GLU A 68 -23.85 -10.53 -0.88
CA GLU A 68 -25.19 -9.93 -0.86
C GLU A 68 -25.21 -8.50 -1.42
N LEU A 69 -24.17 -7.70 -1.15
CA LEU A 69 -24.07 -6.33 -1.67
C LEU A 69 -23.68 -6.27 -3.15
N MET A 70 -22.80 -7.17 -3.60
CA MET A 70 -22.37 -7.27 -4.98
C MET A 70 -21.92 -8.69 -5.29
N SER A 71 -22.46 -9.25 -6.38
CA SER A 71 -22.07 -10.58 -6.85
C SER A 71 -20.55 -10.73 -6.96
N ARG A 72 -20.03 -11.77 -6.30
CA ARG A 72 -18.60 -12.14 -6.25
C ARG A 72 -17.68 -11.17 -5.53
N MET A 73 -18.21 -10.19 -4.79
CA MET A 73 -17.35 -9.29 -4.00
C MET A 73 -16.65 -10.04 -2.86
N GLY A 74 -17.29 -11.07 -2.30
CA GLY A 74 -16.70 -11.91 -1.25
C GLY A 74 -15.41 -12.61 -1.68
N ASP A 75 -15.23 -12.88 -2.98
CA ASP A 75 -14.04 -13.55 -3.50
C ASP A 75 -12.79 -12.66 -3.46
N TRP A 76 -12.94 -11.34 -3.63
CA TRP A 76 -11.80 -10.41 -3.78
C TRP A 76 -11.71 -9.34 -2.69
N ILE A 77 -12.73 -9.18 -1.83
CA ILE A 77 -12.77 -8.13 -0.81
C ILE A 77 -11.55 -8.16 0.11
N PHE A 78 -11.13 -9.35 0.56
CA PHE A 78 -9.97 -9.48 1.44
C PHE A 78 -8.63 -9.28 0.72
N GLN A 79 -8.55 -9.60 -0.59
CA GLN A 79 -7.37 -9.28 -1.38
C GLN A 79 -7.19 -7.76 -1.49
N VAL A 80 -8.25 -7.04 -1.84
CA VAL A 80 -8.23 -5.58 -1.91
C VAL A 80 -7.94 -4.97 -0.54
N ALA A 81 -8.53 -5.50 0.53
CA ALA A 81 -8.26 -5.06 1.89
C ALA A 81 -6.77 -5.21 2.28
N ALA A 82 -6.15 -6.34 1.94
CA ALA A 82 -4.72 -6.57 2.16
C ALA A 82 -3.83 -5.61 1.36
N GLU A 83 -4.17 -5.33 0.10
CA GLU A 83 -3.45 -4.36 -0.72
C GLU A 83 -3.58 -2.93 -0.16
N VAL A 84 -4.77 -2.53 0.30
CA VAL A 84 -4.98 -1.23 0.94
C VAL A 84 -4.17 -1.13 2.23
N LEU A 85 -4.17 -2.17 3.06
CA LEU A 85 -3.38 -2.21 4.29
C LEU A 85 -1.87 -2.07 4.01
N GLY A 86 -1.36 -2.78 3.00
CA GLY A 86 0.03 -2.66 2.56
C GLY A 86 0.37 -1.24 2.07
N ASN A 87 -0.51 -0.64 1.28
CA ASN A 87 -0.35 0.75 0.81
C ASN A 87 -0.36 1.76 1.96
N CYS A 88 -1.27 1.62 2.93
CA CYS A 88 -1.33 2.46 4.13
C CYS A 88 -0.01 2.40 4.91
N ARG A 89 0.47 1.20 5.21
CA ARG A 89 1.75 1.00 5.90
C ARG A 89 2.93 1.60 5.14
N GLN A 90 2.95 1.48 3.81
CA GLN A 90 4.00 2.07 2.99
C GLN A 90 3.95 3.60 3.02
N ARG A 91 2.76 4.20 3.03
CA ARG A 91 2.58 5.66 3.17
C ARG A 91 3.07 6.15 4.53
N GLU A 92 2.69 5.47 5.61
CA GLU A 92 3.14 5.79 6.97
C GLU A 92 4.67 5.77 7.07
N LEU A 93 5.32 4.72 6.53
CA LEU A 93 6.78 4.63 6.53
C LEU A 93 7.44 5.76 5.72
N ARG A 94 6.85 6.14 4.57
CA ARG A 94 7.35 7.28 3.78
C ARG A 94 7.25 8.58 4.56
N GLU A 95 6.13 8.81 5.25
CA GLU A 95 5.93 10.00 6.08
C GLU A 95 6.90 10.05 7.26
N GLU A 96 7.18 8.90 7.88
CA GLU A 96 8.19 8.79 8.95
C GLU A 96 9.60 9.10 8.45
N ILE A 97 9.99 8.55 7.29
CA ILE A 97 11.28 8.85 6.65
C ILE A 97 11.42 10.36 6.37
N LEU A 98 10.36 11.00 5.86
CA LEU A 98 10.38 12.44 5.59
C LEU A 98 10.51 13.27 6.87
N LYS A 99 9.83 12.87 7.97
CA LYS A 99 9.97 13.53 9.28
C LYS A 99 11.40 13.44 9.79
N LEU A 100 12.01 12.25 9.73
CA LEU A 100 13.40 12.02 10.13
C LEU A 100 14.38 12.83 9.27
N GLU A 101 14.13 12.96 7.97
CA GLU A 101 14.96 13.78 7.09
C GLU A 101 14.89 15.27 7.47
N ILE A 102 13.70 15.78 7.77
CA ILE A 102 13.52 17.17 8.24
C ILE A 102 14.24 17.38 9.57
N GLU A 103 14.12 16.45 10.52
CA GLU A 103 14.82 16.50 11.80
C GLU A 103 16.34 16.48 11.61
N ASN A 104 16.86 15.58 10.77
CA ASN A 104 18.27 15.52 10.42
C ASN A 104 18.78 16.85 9.83
N LEU A 105 18.03 17.46 8.90
CA LEU A 105 18.38 18.75 8.31
C LEU A 105 18.41 19.87 9.36
N ASN A 106 17.46 19.87 10.30
CA ASN A 106 17.43 20.82 11.41
C ASN A 106 18.63 20.63 12.36
N CYS A 107 18.99 19.39 12.69
CA CYS A 107 20.19 19.08 13.48
C CYS A 107 21.46 19.55 12.75
N ILE A 108 21.56 19.33 11.44
CA ILE A 108 22.70 19.77 10.61
C ILE A 108 22.81 21.31 10.58
N ALA A 109 21.69 22.03 10.56
CA ALA A 109 21.69 23.48 10.59
C ALA A 109 22.17 24.05 11.94
N ASN A 110 21.94 23.32 13.03
CA ASN A 110 22.31 23.72 14.39
C ASN A 110 23.73 23.27 14.80
N LEU A 111 24.46 22.56 13.94
CA LEU A 111 25.84 22.15 14.20
C LEU A 111 26.83 23.31 13.94
N PRO A 112 27.87 23.48 14.79
CA PRO A 112 28.93 24.45 14.53
C PRO A 112 29.65 24.12 13.22
N ALA A 113 29.98 25.15 12.45
CA ALA A 113 30.62 25.03 11.14
C ALA A 113 31.98 24.33 11.26
N GLY A 114 32.00 23.01 11.01
CA GLY A 114 33.21 22.18 11.13
C GLY A 114 32.98 20.69 11.43
N SER A 115 31.77 20.27 11.82
CA SER A 115 31.51 18.87 12.25
C SER A 115 30.64 18.04 11.27
N LYS A 116 30.66 18.32 9.97
CA LYS A 116 29.93 17.49 8.99
C LYS A 116 30.75 16.27 8.58
N ILE A 117 30.73 15.24 9.44
CA ILE A 117 31.22 13.89 9.12
C ILE A 117 29.99 12.98 9.02
N GLY A 118 29.33 13.01 7.87
CA GLY A 118 28.15 12.18 7.59
C GLY A 118 27.80 12.30 6.11
N ALA A 119 27.50 11.17 5.47
CA ALA A 119 27.19 11.12 4.04
C ALA A 119 26.09 12.12 3.66
N ASP A 120 26.27 12.83 2.55
CA ASP A 120 25.36 13.89 2.10
C ASP A 120 24.08 13.28 1.47
N TYR A 121 23.07 13.05 2.29
CA TYR A 121 21.79 12.44 1.88
C TYR A 121 21.02 13.25 0.83
N LYS A 122 21.29 14.56 0.70
CA LYS A 122 20.71 15.40 -0.37
C LYS A 122 21.09 14.87 -1.75
N GLN A 123 22.34 14.44 -1.96
CA GLN A 123 22.77 13.89 -3.25
C GLN A 123 21.98 12.62 -3.60
N ILE A 124 21.72 11.75 -2.61
CA ILE A 124 21.03 10.46 -2.81
C ILE A 124 19.56 10.67 -3.20
N ASN A 125 18.87 11.61 -2.53
CA ASN A 125 17.46 11.90 -2.79
C ASN A 125 17.28 12.72 -4.07
N LEU A 126 18.17 13.68 -4.38
CA LEU A 126 18.15 14.39 -5.68
C LEU A 126 18.29 13.43 -6.86
N ILE A 127 19.16 12.41 -6.77
CA ILE A 127 19.33 11.40 -7.82
C ILE A 127 18.03 10.63 -8.04
N LYS A 128 17.31 10.25 -6.98
CA LYS A 128 16.04 9.51 -7.08
C LYS A 128 14.88 10.39 -7.56
N ASP A 129 14.84 11.65 -7.13
CA ASP A 129 13.84 12.62 -7.55
C ASP A 129 14.01 13.00 -9.02
N ASN A 130 15.24 13.18 -9.50
CA ASN A 130 15.53 13.38 -10.93
C ASN A 130 15.03 12.20 -11.78
N ILE A 131 15.19 10.97 -11.31
CA ILE A 131 14.67 9.77 -12.00
C ILE A 131 13.14 9.78 -12.00
N ARG A 132 12.51 10.13 -10.87
CA ARG A 132 11.05 10.25 -10.78
C ARG A 132 10.52 11.33 -11.73
N ASP A 133 11.13 12.50 -11.74
CA ASP A 133 10.75 13.63 -12.59
C ASP A 133 10.98 13.32 -14.07
N SER A 134 12.03 12.56 -14.40
CA SER A 134 12.25 12.05 -15.75
C SER A 134 11.14 11.09 -16.18
N ILE A 135 10.73 10.16 -15.32
CA ILE A 135 9.63 9.23 -15.60
C ILE A 135 8.31 10.00 -15.76
N VAL A 136 8.06 11.00 -14.92
CA VAL A 136 6.87 11.85 -15.00
C VAL A 136 6.86 12.64 -16.31
N GLN A 137 8.01 13.18 -16.75
CA GLN A 137 8.09 13.88 -18.03
C GLN A 137 7.89 12.94 -19.23
N GLU A 138 8.45 11.74 -19.19
CA GLU A 138 8.23 10.74 -20.23
C GLU A 138 6.75 10.36 -20.35
N LEU A 139 6.04 10.24 -19.22
CA LEU A 139 4.59 9.99 -19.21
C LEU A 139 3.80 11.19 -19.75
N ILE A 140 4.17 12.41 -19.37
CA ILE A 140 3.55 13.65 -19.88
C ILE A 140 3.74 13.78 -21.40
N ASP A 141 4.91 13.43 -21.92
CA ASP A 141 5.22 13.50 -23.35
C ASP A 141 4.45 12.44 -24.15
N ASN A 142 4.19 11.27 -23.56
CA ASN A 142 3.36 10.22 -24.16
C ASN A 142 1.84 10.54 -24.12
N GLU A 143 1.39 11.42 -23.22
CA GLU A 143 -0.01 11.87 -23.11
C GLU A 143 -0.35 13.08 -23.99
N LYS A 144 0.62 13.76 -24.61
CA LYS A 144 0.34 14.88 -25.52
C LYS A 144 -0.41 14.37 -26.77
N PRO A 145 -1.65 14.82 -27.05
CA PRO A 145 -2.37 14.42 -28.25
C PRO A 145 -1.64 14.97 -29.47
N THR A 146 -1.27 14.11 -30.41
CA THR A 146 -0.81 14.53 -31.73
C THR A 146 -1.97 15.16 -32.49
N ASP A 147 -2.17 16.46 -32.33
CA ASP A 147 -2.99 17.27 -33.22
C ASP A 147 -2.31 17.37 -34.58
N ASN A 148 -2.87 16.70 -35.60
CA ASN A 148 -2.51 16.95 -36.99
C ASN A 148 -3.76 16.89 -37.89
N SER A 149 -4.49 18.01 -37.93
CA SER A 149 -5.52 18.24 -38.95
C SER A 149 -4.96 19.02 -40.15
N SER A 150 -4.97 18.34 -41.30
CA SER A 150 -5.26 18.83 -42.67
C SER A 150 -4.13 19.38 -43.59
N LYS A 151 -3.86 18.64 -44.69
CA LYS A 151 -3.72 19.17 -46.07
C LYS A 151 -4.09 18.11 -47.12
N LYS A 152 -5.11 18.41 -47.93
CA LYS A 152 -5.58 17.71 -49.15
C LYS A 152 -4.45 17.58 -50.19
N GLN A 153 -4.34 16.43 -50.88
CA GLN A 153 -3.96 16.32 -52.31
C GLN A 153 -4.53 15.05 -52.96
N LYS A 154 -5.06 15.21 -54.19
CA LYS A 154 -5.90 14.30 -55.00
C LYS A 154 -5.17 13.03 -55.51
N PRO A 155 -5.90 11.96 -55.91
CA PRO A 155 -5.30 10.80 -56.57
C PRO A 155 -5.07 11.08 -58.06
N LYS A 156 -3.87 10.81 -58.57
CA LYS A 156 -3.60 10.68 -60.01
C LYS A 156 -2.81 9.39 -60.28
N GLN A 157 -3.44 8.54 -61.08
CA GLN A 157 -2.90 7.36 -61.75
C GLN A 157 -1.66 7.71 -62.61
N LYS A 158 -0.72 6.75 -62.73
CA LYS A 158 0.04 6.34 -63.95
C LYS A 158 1.08 5.28 -63.53
N SER A 159 0.89 4.03 -63.92
CA SER A 159 1.45 3.37 -65.14
C SER A 159 2.92 2.99 -64.97
N LYS A 160 3.16 1.70 -64.66
CA LYS A 160 4.44 1.02 -64.89
C LYS A 160 4.45 0.53 -66.35
N ASN A 161 5.42 0.99 -67.13
CA ASN A 161 6.08 0.20 -68.17
C ASN A 161 7.44 -0.22 -67.62
#